data_AF-A0A3P7IF72-F1
#
_entry.id   AF-A0A3P7IF72-F1
#
_cell.length_a   1.000
_cell.length_b   1.000
_cell.length_c   1.000
_cell.angle_alpha   90.00
_cell.angle_beta   90.00
_cell.angle_gamma   90.00
#
_symmetry.space_group_name_H-M   'P 1'
#
loop_
_entity.id
_entity.type
_entity.pdbx_description
1 polymer ?
#
loop_
_entity_poly.entity_id
_entity_poly.type
_entity_poly.pdbx_seq_one_letter_code
_entity_poly.pdbx_strand_id
1 'polypeptide(L)'
;MFCGGGKCQCLSNFVSFEKHCWPSKIQKVNPGEPGCVDARQCDAVWPEATCSISGVCECPENTVPSKTRDGTVCVSSLIPPSCPLPEPHDGTPNPASVLVNSISHPLSPDSYMPILCTSSSLETRTSNRGDGSTWCVYPDGDNDIFIADIYDCIVHPQIKNEFFPEYHTSVNGICCPNRGNVEFYNSGSYDIVDKMVLVN
;
A
#
# COMPACT_ATOMS: atom_id res chain seq x y z
N MET A 1 31.81 -5.47 18.28
CA MET A 1 32.96 -5.44 17.35
C MET A 1 33.95 -6.48 17.81
N PHE A 2 34.48 -7.30 16.91
CA PHE A 2 35.56 -8.26 17.20
C PHE A 2 36.72 -7.96 16.25
N CYS A 3 37.93 -7.83 16.78
CA CYS A 3 39.14 -7.60 16.00
C CYS A 3 40.08 -8.78 16.20
N GLY A 4 40.32 -9.55 15.12
CA GLY A 4 41.25 -10.67 15.10
C GLY A 4 42.07 -10.64 13.82
N GLY A 5 43.39 -10.82 13.92
CA GLY A 5 44.28 -10.85 12.75
C GLY A 5 44.36 -9.53 11.97
N GLY A 6 44.19 -8.37 12.63
CA GLY A 6 44.30 -7.06 11.98
C GLY A 6 43.09 -6.60 11.18
N LYS A 7 41.98 -7.37 11.20
CA LYS A 7 40.68 -6.95 10.64
C LYS A 7 39.64 -6.88 11.75
N CYS A 8 38.93 -5.76 11.81
CA CYS A 8 37.80 -5.59 12.71
C CYS A 8 36.51 -5.86 11.96
N GLN A 9 35.69 -6.75 12.51
CA GLN A 9 34.37 -7.09 11.99
C GLN A 9 33.31 -6.80 13.05
N CYS A 10 32.10 -6.48 12.61
CA CYS A 10 30.96 -6.37 13.52
C CYS A 10 30.56 -7.76 14.03
N LEU A 11 29.91 -7.80 15.21
CA LEU A 11 29.35 -9.06 15.72
C LEU A 11 28.24 -9.53 14.76
N SER A 12 27.91 -10.82 14.76
CA SER A 12 26.91 -11.40 13.84
C SER A 12 25.53 -10.71 13.90
N ASN A 13 25.20 -10.10 15.03
CA ASN A 13 24.01 -9.30 15.23
C ASN A 13 24.24 -7.79 14.98
N PHE A 14 25.26 -7.42 14.20
CA PHE A 14 25.57 -6.04 13.81
C PHE A 14 26.03 -5.96 12.36
N VAL A 15 25.65 -4.90 11.65
CA VAL A 15 26.11 -4.62 10.28
C VAL A 15 27.11 -3.46 10.33
N SER A 16 28.23 -3.60 9.62
CA SER A 16 29.25 -2.54 9.53
C SER A 16 28.90 -1.51 8.46
N PHE A 17 28.90 -0.24 8.81
CA PHE A 17 28.92 0.86 7.84
C PHE A 17 29.44 2.16 8.45
N GLU A 18 30.06 3.01 7.62
CA GLU A 18 30.75 4.23 8.04
C GLU A 18 31.73 4.02 9.21
N LYS A 19 32.40 2.85 9.25
CA LYS A 19 33.31 2.43 10.33
C LYS A 19 32.63 2.28 11.72
N HIS A 20 31.30 2.24 11.77
CA HIS A 20 30.52 1.95 12.97
C HIS A 20 29.79 0.60 12.83
N CYS A 21 29.55 -0.06 13.97
CA CYS A 21 28.76 -1.29 14.02
C CYS A 21 27.36 -0.97 14.53
N TRP A 22 26.38 -1.07 13.65
CA TRP A 22 24.97 -0.83 13.99
C TRP A 22 24.27 -2.15 14.31
N PRO A 23 23.34 -2.19 15.26
CA PRO A 23 22.57 -3.40 15.54
C PRO A 23 21.94 -3.94 14.25
N SER A 24 22.00 -5.26 14.05
CA SER A 24 21.42 -5.98 12.91
C SER A 24 19.90 -5.94 12.93
N LYS A 25 19.30 -5.72 14.11
CA LYS A 25 18.03 -5.00 14.21
C LYS A 25 18.29 -3.53 13.84
N ILE A 26 18.59 -3.30 12.57
CA ILE A 26 18.45 -1.99 11.96
C ILE A 26 17.05 -1.54 12.33
N GLN A 27 16.94 -0.43 13.07
CA GLN A 27 15.64 0.12 13.40
C GLN A 27 15.02 0.52 12.07
N LYS A 28 14.09 -0.33 11.61
CA LYS A 28 13.30 -0.12 10.41
C LYS A 28 12.49 1.15 10.64
N VAL A 29 12.67 2.14 9.76
CA VAL A 29 11.96 3.42 9.83
C VAL A 29 11.06 3.49 8.62
N ASN A 30 9.77 3.76 8.83
CA ASN A 30 8.85 3.81 7.71
C ASN A 30 9.11 5.06 6.86
N PRO A 31 8.82 5.02 5.55
CA PRO A 31 8.78 6.22 4.74
C PRO A 31 7.90 7.31 5.40
N GLY A 32 8.34 8.56 5.36
CA GLY A 32 7.69 9.69 6.03
C GLY A 32 7.97 9.82 7.54
N GLU A 33 8.69 8.87 8.16
CA GLU A 33 9.05 8.95 9.58
C GLU A 33 10.50 9.43 9.78
N PRO A 34 10.75 10.26 10.82
CA PRO A 34 12.11 10.65 11.21
C PRO A 34 12.82 9.53 11.99
N GLY A 35 14.15 9.61 12.04
CA GLY A 35 15.01 8.73 12.85
C GLY A 35 15.89 7.77 12.04
N CYS A 36 15.95 7.94 10.72
CA CYS A 36 16.93 7.22 9.91
C CYS A 36 18.29 7.94 9.95
N VAL A 37 19.35 7.15 9.84
CA VAL A 37 20.75 7.59 9.70
C VAL A 37 21.36 7.01 8.42
N ASP A 38 20.84 5.87 7.95
CA ASP A 38 21.30 5.18 6.75
C ASP A 38 20.12 4.75 5.87
N ALA A 39 20.31 4.78 4.55
CA ALA A 39 19.28 4.40 3.58
C ALA A 39 18.77 2.96 3.79
N ARG A 40 19.61 2.02 4.25
CA ARG A 40 19.19 0.63 4.52
C ARG A 40 18.13 0.50 5.61
N GLN A 41 17.98 1.51 6.48
CA GLN A 41 16.91 1.53 7.48
C GLN A 41 15.53 1.72 6.85
N CYS A 42 15.48 2.51 5.78
CA CYS A 42 14.28 2.81 5.00
C CYS A 42 14.03 1.70 3.96
N ASP A 43 15.08 1.30 3.23
CA ASP A 43 15.05 0.24 2.21
C ASP A 43 14.54 -1.11 2.74
N ALA A 44 14.86 -1.42 4.01
CA ALA A 44 14.36 -2.62 4.69
C ALA A 44 12.84 -2.61 4.98
N VAL A 45 12.15 -1.48 4.78
CA VAL A 45 10.69 -1.30 4.88
C VAL A 45 10.05 -1.17 3.50
N TRP A 46 10.68 -0.39 2.63
CA TRP A 46 10.22 -0.13 1.27
C TRP A 46 11.42 -0.11 0.32
N PRO A 47 11.46 -0.96 -0.73
CA PRO A 47 12.58 -1.00 -1.66
C PRO A 47 12.90 0.37 -2.26
N GLU A 48 14.18 0.69 -2.34
CA GLU A 48 14.71 1.95 -2.90
C GLU A 48 14.38 3.20 -2.07
N ALA A 49 13.75 3.07 -0.89
CA ALA A 49 13.57 4.20 0.01
C ALA A 49 14.92 4.65 0.60
N THR A 50 15.11 5.96 0.69
CA THR A 50 16.39 6.57 1.12
C THR A 50 16.24 7.39 2.38
N CYS A 51 17.32 7.52 3.15
CA CYS A 51 17.33 8.43 4.29
C CYS A 51 17.75 9.84 3.84
N SER A 52 16.90 10.83 4.11
CA SER A 52 17.18 12.23 3.78
C SER A 52 18.26 12.82 4.69
N ILE A 53 18.81 13.97 4.29
CA ILE A 53 19.79 14.72 5.10
C ILE A 53 19.19 15.18 6.44
N SER A 54 17.87 15.36 6.51
CA SER A 54 17.17 15.70 7.76
C SER A 54 16.86 14.48 8.63
N GLY A 55 17.29 13.28 8.23
CA GLY A 55 17.08 12.04 8.96
C GLY A 55 15.65 11.50 8.84
N VAL A 56 14.95 11.81 7.75
CA VAL A 56 13.59 11.31 7.45
C VAL A 56 13.66 10.29 6.31
N CYS A 57 12.98 9.16 6.43
CA CYS A 57 12.90 8.22 5.31
C CYS A 57 12.02 8.80 4.19
N GLU A 58 12.57 8.87 2.99
CA GLU A 58 11.90 9.37 1.80
C GLU A 58 11.58 8.21 0.85
N CYS A 59 10.42 8.30 0.22
CA CYS A 59 10.00 7.38 -0.81
C CYS A 59 10.82 7.58 -2.11
N PRO A 60 10.91 6.56 -2.98
CA PRO A 60 11.52 6.69 -4.31
C PRO A 60 10.91 7.81 -5.15
N GLU A 61 11.62 8.26 -6.19
CA GLU A 61 11.15 9.34 -7.06
C GLU A 61 9.72 9.09 -7.59
N ASN A 62 8.94 10.17 -7.70
CA ASN A 62 7.53 10.15 -8.13
C ASN A 62 6.57 9.36 -7.24
N THR A 63 6.99 8.98 -6.03
CA THR A 63 6.12 8.33 -5.05
C THR A 63 6.04 9.13 -3.75
N VAL A 64 4.92 9.02 -3.03
CA VAL A 64 4.69 9.73 -1.75
C VAL A 64 4.30 8.75 -0.64
N PRO A 65 4.71 9.01 0.61
CA PRO A 65 4.36 8.14 1.73
C PRO A 65 2.86 8.23 2.04
N SER A 66 2.21 7.07 2.17
CA SER A 66 0.81 6.93 2.55
C SER A 66 0.66 5.91 3.69
N LYS A 67 -0.06 6.30 4.74
CA LYS A 67 -0.22 5.48 5.95
C LYS A 67 -1.25 4.39 5.71
N THR A 68 -0.92 3.16 6.11
CA THR A 68 -1.83 2.01 6.15
C THR A 68 -1.85 1.41 7.55
N ARG A 69 -2.66 0.38 7.78
CA ARG A 69 -2.72 -0.30 9.09
C ARG A 69 -1.40 -1.01 9.41
N ASP A 70 -0.73 -1.54 8.38
CA ASP A 70 0.44 -2.40 8.51
C ASP A 70 1.79 -1.65 8.38
N GLY A 71 1.75 -0.33 8.15
CA GLY A 71 2.95 0.50 8.00
C GLY A 71 2.72 1.65 7.02
N THR A 72 3.80 2.28 6.56
CA THR A 72 3.70 3.29 5.48
C THR A 72 4.14 2.67 4.16
N VAL A 73 3.36 2.93 3.12
CA VAL A 73 3.64 2.51 1.75
C VAL A 73 3.97 3.71 0.88
N CYS A 74 4.72 3.53 -0.20
CA CYS A 74 4.98 4.60 -1.16
C CYS A 74 4.03 4.47 -2.35
N VAL A 75 3.10 5.41 -2.49
CA VAL A 75 2.13 5.45 -3.58
C VAL A 75 2.65 6.27 -4.75
N SER A 76 2.47 5.75 -5.97
CA SER A 76 2.80 6.47 -7.17
C SER A 76 1.95 7.74 -7.31
N SER A 77 2.60 8.84 -7.67
CA SER A 77 1.89 10.06 -8.05
C SER A 77 1.48 10.07 -9.53
N LEU A 78 1.69 8.95 -10.24
CA LEU A 78 1.34 8.79 -11.65
C LEU A 78 -0.16 8.47 -11.84
N ILE A 79 -0.62 8.58 -13.09
CA ILE A 79 -1.99 8.29 -13.53
C ILE A 79 -1.93 7.10 -14.51
N PRO A 80 -2.86 6.11 -14.45
CA PRO A 80 -3.99 6.00 -13.52
C PRO A 80 -3.54 5.68 -12.09
N PRO A 81 -4.34 6.05 -11.07
CA PRO A 81 -4.04 5.70 -9.68
C PRO A 81 -3.98 4.18 -9.51
N SER A 82 -2.94 3.69 -8.85
CA SER A 82 -2.70 2.25 -8.68
C SER A 82 -2.29 1.92 -7.25
N CYS A 83 -2.52 0.67 -6.86
CA CYS A 83 -2.12 0.21 -5.55
C CYS A 83 -0.59 0.14 -5.44
N PRO A 84 -0.01 0.56 -4.31
CA PRO A 84 1.41 0.42 -4.04
C PRO A 84 1.72 -1.06 -3.76
N LEU A 85 1.89 -1.80 -4.84
CA LEU A 85 2.81 -2.91 -5.08
C LEU A 85 3.57 -3.53 -3.89
N PRO A 86 3.77 -4.85 -3.95
CA PRO A 86 4.86 -5.35 -4.78
C PRO A 86 4.33 -5.86 -6.13
N GLU A 87 4.80 -5.29 -7.24
CA GLU A 87 4.43 -5.72 -8.58
C GLU A 87 5.43 -6.78 -9.04
N PRO A 88 4.99 -7.74 -9.85
CA PRO A 88 5.89 -8.41 -10.75
C PRO A 88 6.48 -7.41 -11.75
N HIS A 89 7.76 -7.60 -12.10
CA HIS A 89 8.58 -6.72 -12.95
C HIS A 89 8.13 -6.59 -14.43
N ASP A 90 6.90 -6.97 -14.79
CA ASP A 90 6.48 -7.17 -16.19
C ASP A 90 5.58 -6.07 -16.79
N GLY A 91 5.28 -5.01 -16.03
CA GLY A 91 4.56 -3.85 -16.57
C GLY A 91 3.07 -4.11 -16.87
N THR A 92 2.52 -5.21 -16.35
CA THR A 92 1.07 -5.43 -16.31
C THR A 92 0.50 -4.91 -14.98
N PRO A 93 -0.62 -4.15 -14.96
CA PRO A 93 -1.21 -3.70 -13.71
C PRO A 93 -1.53 -4.90 -12.82
N ASN A 94 -1.09 -4.88 -11.56
CA ASN A 94 -1.38 -5.98 -10.63
C ASN A 94 -2.92 -6.19 -10.56
N PRO A 95 -3.43 -7.41 -10.78
CA PRO A 95 -4.85 -7.76 -10.62
C PRO A 95 -5.40 -7.41 -9.24
N ALA A 96 -4.55 -7.29 -8.23
CA ALA A 96 -4.93 -6.88 -6.89
C ALA A 96 -5.28 -5.37 -6.79
N SER A 97 -4.92 -4.57 -7.80
CA SER A 97 -5.43 -3.20 -8.02
C SER A 97 -6.76 -3.18 -8.77
N VAL A 98 -7.18 -4.35 -9.26
CA VAL A 98 -8.36 -4.55 -10.09
C VAL A 98 -9.43 -5.23 -9.24
N LEU A 99 -10.02 -4.45 -8.33
CA LEU A 99 -11.43 -4.71 -8.01
C LEU A 99 -12.19 -4.18 -9.23
N VAL A 100 -12.69 -5.08 -10.08
CA VAL A 100 -13.53 -4.70 -11.21
C VAL A 100 -14.77 -4.02 -10.64
N ASN A 101 -15.16 -2.88 -11.21
CA ASN A 101 -16.45 -2.26 -10.88
C ASN A 101 -17.54 -3.32 -11.11
N SER A 102 -18.36 -3.59 -10.10
CA SER A 102 -19.52 -4.47 -10.28
C SER A 102 -20.42 -3.93 -11.39
N ILE A 103 -21.22 -4.80 -12.01
CA ILE A 103 -22.17 -4.43 -13.07
C ILE A 103 -23.19 -3.36 -12.58
N SER A 104 -23.35 -3.25 -11.27
CA SER A 104 -24.22 -2.32 -10.56
C SER A 104 -23.49 -1.07 -10.03
N HIS A 105 -22.17 -0.97 -10.20
CA HIS A 105 -21.41 0.22 -9.83
C HIS A 105 -21.89 1.41 -10.69
N PRO A 106 -22.14 2.59 -10.10
CA PRO A 106 -22.75 3.73 -10.79
C PRO A 106 -21.88 4.29 -11.92
N LEU A 107 -20.60 3.90 -11.99
CA LEU A 107 -19.65 4.36 -12.99
C LEU A 107 -19.15 3.21 -13.82
N SER A 108 -19.51 3.27 -15.11
CA SER A 108 -19.02 2.45 -16.22
C SER A 108 -18.86 0.96 -15.85
N PRO A 109 -19.91 0.12 -16.03
CA PRO A 109 -19.94 -1.28 -15.63
C PRO A 109 -18.91 -2.23 -16.31
N ASP A 110 -17.95 -1.68 -17.06
CA ASP A 110 -16.87 -2.43 -17.74
C ASP A 110 -15.50 -1.71 -17.68
N SER A 111 -15.34 -0.69 -16.82
CA SER A 111 -14.05 0.00 -16.65
C SER A 111 -13.27 -0.53 -15.45
N TYR A 112 -11.98 -0.81 -15.66
CA TYR A 112 -11.00 -1.08 -14.61
C TYR A 112 -10.74 0.21 -13.83
N MET A 113 -11.45 0.43 -12.73
CA MET A 113 -11.15 1.54 -11.81
C MET A 113 -11.12 0.99 -10.38
N PRO A 114 -10.10 1.32 -9.57
CA PRO A 114 -10.06 0.89 -8.19
C PRO A 114 -11.24 1.46 -7.41
N ILE A 115 -11.72 0.73 -6.40
CA ILE A 115 -12.76 1.21 -5.50
C ILE A 115 -12.20 2.40 -4.72
N LEU A 116 -12.88 3.55 -4.86
CA LEU A 116 -12.51 4.75 -4.14
C LEU A 116 -13.03 4.68 -2.70
N CYS A 117 -12.28 5.31 -1.79
CA CYS A 117 -12.61 5.29 -0.37
C CYS A 117 -12.24 6.60 0.31
N THR A 118 -12.76 6.75 1.52
CA THR A 118 -12.44 7.85 2.43
C THR A 118 -11.66 7.31 3.63
N SER A 119 -10.38 7.66 3.72
CA SER A 119 -9.45 7.16 4.75
C SER A 119 -9.74 7.66 6.17
N SER A 120 -10.77 8.48 6.38
CA SER A 120 -11.24 8.92 7.69
C SER A 120 -12.61 8.35 8.04
N SER A 121 -13.23 7.58 7.14
CA SER A 121 -14.53 6.97 7.38
C SER A 121 -14.39 5.74 8.28
N LEU A 122 -15.38 5.53 9.14
CA LEU A 122 -15.50 4.31 9.95
C LEU A 122 -16.60 3.37 9.43
N GLU A 123 -17.29 3.78 8.37
CA GLU A 123 -18.34 2.97 7.76
C GLU A 123 -17.72 1.87 6.91
N THR A 124 -18.02 0.62 7.26
CA THR A 124 -17.43 -0.58 6.67
C THR A 124 -18.48 -1.58 6.21
N ARG A 125 -19.77 -1.30 6.43
CA ARG A 125 -20.87 -2.22 6.11
C ARG A 125 -21.62 -1.81 4.86
N THR A 126 -21.78 -0.52 4.64
CA THR A 126 -22.45 0.01 3.46
C THR A 126 -21.46 0.73 2.56
N SER A 127 -21.60 0.62 1.25
CA SER A 127 -20.76 1.30 0.25
C SER A 127 -21.36 2.62 -0.22
N ASN A 128 -22.60 2.92 0.20
CA ASN A 128 -23.40 4.03 -0.34
C ASN A 128 -23.48 4.00 -1.87
N ARG A 129 -23.69 2.79 -2.44
CA ARG A 129 -23.67 2.53 -3.89
C ARG A 129 -22.30 2.77 -4.54
N GLY A 130 -21.21 2.63 -3.78
CA GLY A 130 -19.86 2.82 -4.28
C GLY A 130 -19.46 4.28 -4.52
N ASP A 131 -20.09 5.24 -3.84
CA ASP A 131 -19.76 6.67 -4.00
C ASP A 131 -18.42 7.08 -3.35
N GLY A 132 -17.75 6.15 -2.67
CA GLY A 132 -16.44 6.32 -2.03
C GLY A 132 -16.46 7.11 -0.70
N SER A 133 -17.64 7.46 -0.18
CA SER A 133 -17.81 8.13 1.13
C SER A 133 -17.42 7.25 2.33
N THR A 134 -17.30 5.95 2.12
CA THR A 134 -17.08 4.95 3.15
C THR A 134 -15.63 4.45 3.16
N TRP A 135 -15.31 3.56 4.10
CA TRP A 135 -14.07 2.79 4.02
C TRP A 135 -14.14 1.80 2.84
N CYS A 136 -13.18 0.89 2.76
CA CYS A 136 -13.19 -0.19 1.78
C CYS A 136 -14.34 -1.17 1.98
N VAL A 137 -15.39 -0.95 1.18
CA VAL A 137 -16.59 -1.78 1.07
C VAL A 137 -16.80 -2.00 -0.42
N TYR A 138 -16.90 -3.27 -0.84
CA TYR A 138 -17.11 -3.60 -2.24
C TYR A 138 -18.61 -3.50 -2.56
N PRO A 139 -19.03 -2.63 -3.49
CA PRO A 139 -20.43 -2.47 -3.86
C PRO A 139 -20.87 -3.60 -4.80
N ASP A 140 -21.50 -4.66 -4.30
CA ASP A 140 -22.01 -5.78 -5.12
C ASP A 140 -23.54 -5.71 -5.31
N GLY A 141 -24.00 -4.71 -6.06
CA GLY A 141 -25.42 -4.55 -6.38
C GLY A 141 -26.26 -4.27 -5.16
N ASP A 142 -27.14 -5.22 -4.81
CA ASP A 142 -28.05 -5.08 -3.67
C ASP A 142 -27.38 -5.45 -2.32
N ASN A 143 -26.20 -6.09 -2.35
CA ASN A 143 -25.49 -6.51 -1.15
C ASN A 143 -24.07 -5.95 -1.14
N ASP A 144 -23.75 -5.13 -0.15
CA ASP A 144 -22.39 -4.64 0.04
C ASP A 144 -21.52 -5.72 0.71
N ILE A 145 -20.32 -5.95 0.18
CA ILE A 145 -19.37 -6.93 0.70
C ILE A 145 -18.34 -6.22 1.57
N PHE A 146 -18.25 -6.67 2.82
CA PHE A 146 -17.22 -6.23 3.77
C PHE A 146 -15.86 -6.77 3.33
N ILE A 147 -14.92 -5.89 3.01
CA ILE A 147 -13.55 -6.24 2.60
C ILE A 147 -12.46 -5.52 3.42
N ALA A 148 -12.85 -4.80 4.48
CA ALA A 148 -11.97 -3.94 5.27
C ALA A 148 -10.97 -4.72 6.17
N ASP A 149 -11.10 -6.03 6.27
CA ASP A 149 -10.16 -6.92 6.94
C ASP A 149 -8.93 -7.23 6.07
N ILE A 150 -9.17 -7.42 4.77
CA ILE A 150 -8.17 -7.81 3.78
C ILE A 150 -7.74 -6.67 2.84
N TYR A 151 -8.45 -5.55 2.81
CA TYR A 151 -8.10 -4.31 2.11
C TYR A 151 -7.98 -3.11 3.06
N ASP A 152 -7.07 -2.20 2.73
CA ASP A 152 -6.85 -0.91 3.39
C ASP A 152 -7.23 0.22 2.43
N CYS A 153 -7.79 1.30 2.99
CA CYS A 153 -8.00 2.53 2.25
C CYS A 153 -6.71 3.35 2.23
N ILE A 154 -6.03 3.34 1.08
CA ILE A 154 -4.74 4.00 0.91
C ILE A 154 -4.97 5.38 0.30
N VAL A 155 -4.59 6.43 1.05
CA VAL A 155 -4.66 7.81 0.57
C VAL A 155 -3.76 7.94 -0.66
N HIS A 156 -4.31 8.52 -1.73
CA HIS A 156 -3.62 8.59 -3.02
C HIS A 156 -3.64 10.04 -3.53
N PRO A 157 -2.49 10.61 -3.95
CA PRO A 157 -2.37 12.04 -4.28
C PRO A 157 -3.26 12.48 -5.45
N GLN A 158 -3.55 11.56 -6.37
CA GLN A 158 -4.42 11.79 -7.54
C GLN A 158 -5.91 11.64 -7.22
N ILE A 159 -6.29 11.07 -6.06
CA ILE A 159 -7.69 10.88 -5.70
C ILE A 159 -8.17 12.13 -4.97
N LYS A 160 -8.84 13.00 -5.70
CA LYS A 160 -9.48 14.21 -5.19
C LYS A 160 -10.81 14.40 -5.90
N ASN A 161 -11.79 14.97 -5.21
CA ASN A 161 -13.11 15.25 -5.78
C ASN A 161 -13.05 16.12 -7.06
N GLU A 162 -12.04 16.99 -7.20
CA GLU A 162 -11.82 17.79 -8.42
C GLU A 162 -11.61 16.93 -9.68
N PHE A 163 -10.99 15.75 -9.53
CA PHE A 163 -10.74 14.81 -10.63
C PHE A 163 -11.83 13.74 -10.75
N PHE A 164 -12.63 13.57 -9.69
CA PHE A 164 -13.67 12.56 -9.55
C PHE A 164 -14.98 13.21 -9.03
N PRO A 165 -15.56 14.17 -9.76
CA PRO A 165 -16.72 14.95 -9.31
C PRO A 165 -17.99 14.11 -9.14
N GLU A 166 -18.06 12.95 -9.79
CA GLU A 166 -19.13 11.98 -9.67
C GLU A 166 -19.11 11.18 -8.35
N TYR A 167 -18.00 11.22 -7.63
CA TYR A 167 -17.83 10.58 -6.33
C TYR A 167 -18.07 11.56 -5.17
N HIS A 168 -18.22 11.01 -3.96
CA HIS A 168 -18.42 11.80 -2.76
C HIS A 168 -17.24 12.76 -2.50
N THR A 169 -17.53 13.93 -1.93
CA THR A 169 -16.53 15.00 -1.74
C THR A 169 -15.42 14.67 -0.77
N SER A 170 -15.61 13.65 0.08
CA SER A 170 -14.63 13.18 1.06
C SER A 170 -13.61 12.18 0.49
N VAL A 171 -13.79 11.72 -0.74
CA VAL A 171 -12.93 10.71 -1.37
C VAL A 171 -11.49 11.20 -1.44
N ASN A 172 -10.58 10.36 -0.95
CA ASN A 172 -9.16 10.69 -0.88
C ASN A 172 -8.21 9.48 -1.09
N GLY A 173 -8.75 8.29 -1.31
CA GLY A 173 -7.96 7.08 -1.42
C GLY A 173 -8.57 6.01 -2.32
N ILE A 174 -7.80 4.94 -2.49
CA ILE A 174 -8.17 3.73 -3.20
C ILE A 174 -8.06 2.52 -2.26
N CYS A 175 -8.92 1.53 -2.48
CA CYS A 175 -8.87 0.28 -1.75
C CYS A 175 -7.81 -0.65 -2.32
N CYS A 176 -6.86 -1.04 -1.49
CA CYS A 176 -5.75 -1.90 -1.87
C CYS A 176 -5.60 -3.08 -0.90
N PRO A 177 -5.18 -4.25 -1.39
CA PRO A 177 -4.96 -5.41 -0.53
C PRO A 177 -3.88 -5.12 0.52
N ASN A 178 -4.10 -5.64 1.72
CA ASN A 178 -3.17 -5.52 2.82
C ASN A 178 -1.89 -6.34 2.55
N ARG A 179 -0.73 -5.80 2.96
CA ARG A 179 0.60 -6.39 2.70
C ARG A 179 0.73 -7.85 3.19
N GLY A 180 -0.03 -8.24 4.22
CA GLY A 180 -0.04 -9.61 4.75
C GLY A 180 -0.71 -10.66 3.85
N ASN A 181 -1.51 -10.26 2.86
CA ASN A 181 -2.31 -11.19 2.04
C ASN A 181 -1.78 -11.36 0.61
N VAL A 182 -0.67 -10.71 0.26
CA VAL A 182 -0.06 -10.79 -1.08
C VAL A 182 0.49 -12.19 -1.39
N GLU A 183 0.84 -12.99 -0.37
CA GLU A 183 1.26 -14.39 -0.56
C GLU A 183 0.18 -15.27 -1.21
N PHE A 184 -1.11 -14.93 -1.09
CA PHE A 184 -2.20 -15.67 -1.72
C PHE A 184 -2.36 -15.38 -3.21
N TYR A 185 -1.91 -14.23 -3.71
CA TYR A 185 -2.09 -13.81 -5.10
C TYR A 185 -1.06 -14.44 -6.06
N ASN A 186 0.13 -14.76 -5.59
CA ASN A 186 1.16 -15.48 -6.38
C ASN A 186 0.78 -16.94 -6.71
N SER A 187 -0.38 -17.43 -6.26
CA SER A 187 -0.89 -18.77 -6.56
C SER A 187 -1.73 -18.88 -7.85
N GLY A 188 -1.85 -17.79 -8.64
CA GLY A 188 -2.43 -17.85 -10.00
C GLY A 188 -3.97 -17.95 -10.06
N SER A 189 -4.68 -17.54 -9.01
CA SER A 189 -6.15 -17.53 -8.99
C SER A 189 -6.64 -16.08 -9.07
N TYR A 190 -7.08 -15.67 -10.26
CA TYR A 190 -7.48 -14.29 -10.58
C TYR A 190 -8.91 -13.93 -10.13
N ASP A 191 -9.67 -14.88 -9.58
CA ASP A 191 -11.02 -14.62 -9.08
C ASP A 191 -11.05 -14.46 -7.56
N ILE A 192 -11.02 -13.20 -7.11
CA ILE A 192 -11.27 -12.81 -5.71
C ILE A 192 -12.72 -13.15 -5.33
N VAL A 193 -13.64 -13.08 -6.29
CA VAL A 193 -15.08 -13.37 -6.09
C VAL A 193 -15.30 -14.86 -5.81
N ASP A 194 -14.64 -15.78 -6.52
CA ASP A 194 -14.80 -17.23 -6.29
C ASP A 194 -14.22 -17.71 -4.95
N LYS A 195 -13.16 -17.06 -4.44
CA LYS A 195 -12.58 -17.43 -3.15
C LYS A 195 -13.40 -16.94 -1.95
N MET A 196 -14.15 -15.83 -2.08
CA MET A 196 -15.07 -15.38 -1.04
C MET A 196 -16.31 -16.28 -0.92
N VAL A 197 -16.73 -16.94 -2.02
CA VAL A 197 -17.85 -17.89 -2.00
C VAL A 197 -17.52 -19.19 -1.24
N LEU A 198 -16.24 -19.54 -1.09
CA LEU A 198 -15.80 -20.78 -0.44
C LEU A 198 -15.60 -20.66 1.08
N VAL A 199 -15.83 -19.49 1.67
CA VAL A 199 -15.79 -19.28 3.13
C VAL A 199 -17.18 -18.89 3.62
N ASN A 200 -18.14 -19.81 3.44
CA ASN A 200 -19.39 -19.87 4.19
C ASN A 200 -19.70 -21.33 4.54
#